data_AF-A0A2R6H3S0-F1
#
_entry.id   AF-A0A2R6H3S0-F1
#
_cell.length_a   1.000
_cell.length_b   1.000
_cell.length_c   1.000
_cell.angle_alpha   90.00
_cell.angle_beta   90.00
_cell.angle_gamma   90.00
#
_symmetry.space_group_name_H-M   'P 1'
#
loop_
_entity.id
_entity.type
_entity.pdbx_description
1 polymer ?
#
loop_
_entity_poly.entity_id
_entity_poly.type
_entity_poly.pdbx_seq_one_letter_code
_entity_poly.pdbx_strand_id
1 'polypeptide(L)'
;MATSRCSPADEEGPPPELLAAVVRSVPDATEAEAAAIAAAIGSHIRDRELAALSALSAREDGESSDRHRWRLAGRFDRLGGRPVRLPDDAPRDPWAAAGRIDRL
;
A
#
# COMPACT_ATOMS: atom_id res chain seq x y z
N MET A 1 -6.07 -2.36 -30.27
CA MET A 1 -6.14 -3.40 -29.23
C MET A 1 -4.73 -3.64 -28.73
N ALA A 2 -4.37 -3.10 -27.58
CA ALA A 2 -3.07 -3.33 -26.96
C ALA A 2 -3.14 -4.63 -26.16
N THR A 3 -2.47 -5.68 -26.64
CA THR A 3 -2.21 -6.88 -25.83
C THR A 3 -1.22 -6.48 -24.74
N SER A 4 -1.69 -6.30 -23.51
CA SER A 4 -0.81 -6.22 -22.35
C SER A 4 0.10 -7.45 -22.37
N ARG A 5 1.40 -7.24 -22.60
CA ARG A 5 2.38 -8.29 -22.42
C ARG A 5 2.38 -8.63 -20.94
N CYS A 6 1.96 -9.84 -20.59
CA CYS A 6 2.27 -10.47 -19.31
C CYS A 6 3.78 -10.30 -19.12
N SER A 7 4.18 -9.68 -18.01
CA SER A 7 5.59 -9.52 -17.70
C SER A 7 6.15 -10.91 -17.42
N PRO A 8 7.38 -11.26 -17.83
CA PRO A 8 7.98 -12.55 -17.47
C PRO A 8 8.06 -12.76 -15.94
N ALA A 9 7.92 -11.69 -15.14
CA ALA A 9 7.83 -11.74 -13.69
C ALA A 9 6.49 -12.32 -13.17
N ASP A 10 5.43 -12.37 -13.98
CA ASP A 10 4.15 -12.98 -13.59
C ASP A 10 4.22 -14.53 -13.62
N GLU A 11 5.21 -15.10 -14.30
CA GLU A 11 5.47 -16.55 -14.38
C GLU A 11 6.50 -17.03 -13.34
N GLU A 12 7.25 -16.11 -12.74
CA GLU A 12 8.19 -16.42 -11.67
C GLU A 12 7.37 -16.62 -10.39
N GLY A 13 7.17 -17.89 -10.02
CA GLY A 13 6.46 -18.26 -8.80
C GLY A 13 7.01 -17.55 -7.56
N PRO A 14 6.21 -17.44 -6.49
CA PRO A 14 6.64 -16.74 -5.29
C PRO A 14 7.92 -17.35 -4.72
N PRO A 15 8.75 -16.52 -4.03
CA PRO A 15 9.96 -17.02 -3.40
C PRO A 15 9.65 -18.24 -2.50
N PRO A 16 10.44 -19.31 -2.57
CA PRO A 16 10.12 -20.58 -1.91
C PRO A 16 10.05 -20.44 -0.38
N GLU A 17 10.84 -19.54 0.20
CA GLU A 17 10.79 -19.19 1.62
C GLU A 17 9.47 -18.55 2.04
N LEU A 18 8.89 -17.73 1.16
CA LEU A 18 7.61 -17.05 1.38
C LEU A 18 6.47 -18.06 1.25
N LEU A 19 6.52 -18.94 0.24
CA LEU A 19 5.57 -20.04 0.10
C LEU A 19 5.60 -20.94 1.34
N ALA A 20 6.78 -21.35 1.79
CA ALA A 20 6.93 -22.17 3.00
C ALA A 20 6.41 -21.47 4.26
N ALA A 21 6.56 -20.15 4.36
CA ALA A 21 5.98 -19.38 5.45
C ALA A 21 4.45 -19.37 5.40
N VAL A 22 3.87 -19.15 4.22
CA VAL A 22 2.41 -19.16 4.02
C VAL A 22 1.82 -20.54 4.36
N VAL A 23 2.43 -21.64 3.91
CA VAL A 23 1.98 -23.01 4.22
C VAL A 23 1.96 -23.26 5.74
N ARG A 24 2.94 -22.75 6.49
CA ARG A 24 2.94 -22.87 7.96
C ARG A 24 1.89 -21.99 8.64
N SER A 25 1.63 -20.81 8.09
CA SER A 25 0.69 -19.83 8.66
C SER A 25 -0.77 -20.12 8.32
N VAL A 26 -1.03 -20.81 7.20
CA VAL A 26 -2.36 -21.12 6.71
C VAL A 26 -2.42 -22.63 6.37
N PRO A 27 -2.55 -23.51 7.39
CA PRO A 27 -2.46 -24.95 7.18
C PRO A 27 -3.61 -25.54 6.35
N ASP A 28 -4.75 -24.83 6.28
CA ASP A 28 -5.92 -25.24 5.51
C ASP A 28 -5.85 -24.80 4.03
N ALA A 29 -4.84 -24.01 3.64
CA ALA A 29 -4.67 -23.59 2.26
C ALA A 29 -4.13 -24.74 1.41
N THR A 30 -4.73 -24.93 0.24
CA THR A 30 -4.14 -25.76 -0.82
C THR A 30 -2.83 -25.16 -1.32
N GLU A 31 -2.00 -25.96 -1.99
CA GLU A 31 -0.73 -25.50 -2.57
C GLU A 31 -0.95 -24.31 -3.55
N ALA A 32 -1.99 -24.38 -4.37
CA ALA A 32 -2.34 -23.30 -5.29
C ALA A 32 -2.77 -22.02 -4.57
N GLU A 33 -3.55 -22.14 -3.49
CA GLU A 33 -3.95 -20.99 -2.67
C GLU A 33 -2.75 -20.39 -1.93
N ALA A 34 -1.88 -21.22 -1.36
CA ALA A 34 -0.66 -20.77 -0.71
C ALA A 34 0.27 -20.05 -1.69
N ALA A 35 0.40 -20.55 -2.92
CA ALA A 35 1.14 -19.90 -3.99
C ALA A 35 0.53 -18.54 -4.38
N ALA A 36 -0.80 -18.44 -4.50
CA ALA A 36 -1.48 -17.19 -4.81
C ALA A 36 -1.29 -16.13 -3.70
N ILE A 37 -1.37 -16.54 -2.43
CA ILE A 37 -1.14 -15.64 -1.28
C ILE A 37 0.32 -15.17 -1.27
N ALA A 38 1.27 -16.09 -1.46
CA ALA A 38 2.69 -15.75 -1.50
C ALA A 38 3.00 -14.80 -2.67
N ALA A 39 2.40 -15.01 -3.85
CA ALA A 39 2.56 -14.11 -4.99
C ALA A 39 2.03 -12.70 -4.68
N ALA A 40 0.85 -12.59 -4.06
CA ALA A 40 0.26 -11.30 -3.68
C ALA A 40 1.10 -10.54 -2.62
N ILE A 41 1.72 -11.27 -1.67
CA ILE A 41 2.62 -10.67 -0.68
C ILE A 41 3.92 -10.20 -1.36
N GLY A 42 4.49 -11.05 -2.24
CA GLY A 42 5.70 -10.73 -2.99
C GLY A 42 5.54 -9.48 -3.86
N SER A 43 4.43 -9.37 -4.60
CA SER A 43 4.14 -8.20 -5.43
C SER A 43 3.99 -6.93 -4.59
N HIS A 44 3.30 -6.98 -3.45
CA HIS A 44 3.17 -5.83 -2.56
C HIS A 44 4.51 -5.36 -1.98
N ILE A 45 5.40 -6.30 -1.59
CA ILE A 45 6.75 -5.95 -1.12
C ILE A 45 7.54 -5.28 -2.26
N ARG A 46 7.50 -5.86 -3.46
CA ARG A 46 8.18 -5.30 -4.62
C ARG A 46 7.68 -3.90 -4.97
N ASP A 47 6.37 -3.70 -4.97
CA ASP A 47 5.76 -2.39 -5.21
C ASP A 47 6.19 -1.35 -4.17
N ARG A 48 6.34 -1.77 -2.90
CA ARG A 48 6.85 -0.88 -1.84
C ARG A 48 8.31 -0.51 -2.03
N GLU A 49 9.15 -1.45 -2.47
CA GLU A 49 10.55 -1.16 -2.80
C GLU A 49 10.63 -0.17 -3.95
N LEU A 50 9.86 -0.37 -5.03
CA LEU A 50 9.81 0.55 -6.16
C LEU A 50 9.31 1.94 -5.75
N ALA A 51 8.28 2.01 -4.90
CA ALA A 51 7.79 3.27 -4.35
C ALA A 51 8.84 3.98 -3.48
N ALA A 52 9.59 3.23 -2.66
CA ALA A 52 10.67 3.78 -1.85
C ALA A 52 11.81 4.33 -2.71
N LEU A 53 12.22 3.60 -3.75
CA LEU A 53 13.23 4.06 -4.71
C LEU A 53 12.77 5.33 -5.44
N SER A 54 11.51 5.36 -5.90
CA SER A 54 10.93 6.56 -6.51
C SER A 54 10.91 7.75 -5.55
N ALA A 55 10.59 7.54 -4.27
CA ALA A 55 10.62 8.59 -3.26
C ALA A 55 12.04 9.09 -2.97
N LEU A 56 13.07 8.25 -3.08
CA LEU A 56 14.47 8.67 -2.96
C LEU A 56 14.91 9.54 -4.14
N SER A 57 14.57 9.16 -5.38
CA SER A 57 14.85 9.98 -6.56
C SER A 57 14.11 11.31 -6.54
N ALA A 58 12.86 11.34 -6.06
CA ALA A 58 12.09 12.57 -5.89
C ALA A 58 12.62 13.52 -4.79
N ARG A 59 13.60 13.09 -3.97
CA ARG A 59 14.25 13.97 -2.98
C ARG A 59 15.45 14.74 -3.55
N GLU A 60 16.00 14.33 -4.70
CA GLU A 60 17.04 15.07 -5.40
C GLU A 60 16.43 16.27 -6.16
N ASP A 61 15.21 16.12 -6.66
CA ASP A 61 14.36 17.20 -7.18
C ASP A 61 13.59 17.85 -6.02
N GLY A 62 14.27 18.66 -5.21
CA GLY A 62 13.76 19.19 -3.96
C GLY A 62 12.30 19.68 -4.02
N GLU A 63 11.40 18.96 -3.37
CA GLU A 63 10.05 19.46 -3.14
C GLU A 63 9.54 19.22 -1.72
N SER A 64 9.18 20.36 -1.14
CA SER A 64 8.35 20.61 0.04
C SER A 64 7.40 19.47 0.46
N SER A 65 7.42 19.28 1.78
CA SER A 65 6.49 18.51 2.61
C SER A 65 4.99 18.74 2.31
N ASP A 66 4.62 19.79 1.56
CA ASP A 66 3.23 20.14 1.21
C ASP A 66 2.50 19.10 0.35
N ARG A 67 3.22 18.24 -0.41
CA ARG A 67 2.58 17.18 -1.22
C ARG A 67 1.92 16.07 -0.38
N HIS A 68 2.21 15.97 0.93
CA HIS A 68 1.65 14.94 1.81
C HIS A 68 0.32 15.32 2.46
N ARG A 69 -0.10 16.60 2.40
CA ARG A 69 -1.31 17.08 3.09
C ARG A 69 -2.61 16.91 2.30
N TRP A 70 -2.54 16.56 1.01
CA TRP A 70 -3.70 16.65 0.10
C TRP A 70 -4.14 15.35 -0.58
N ARG A 71 -3.43 14.21 -0.39
CA ARG A 71 -3.80 12.95 -1.07
C ARG A 71 -5.09 12.31 -0.57
N LEU A 72 -5.58 12.70 0.61
CA LEU A 72 -6.82 12.20 1.20
C LEU A 72 -8.00 13.17 1.05
N ALA A 73 -7.74 14.46 0.78
CA ALA A 73 -8.77 15.50 0.69
C ALA A 73 -9.74 15.27 -0.47
N GLY A 74 -9.23 14.88 -1.65
CA GLY A 74 -10.07 14.59 -2.82
C GLY A 74 -10.94 13.33 -2.71
N ARG A 75 -10.72 12.49 -1.67
CA ARG A 75 -11.55 11.30 -1.41
C ARG A 75 -12.71 11.62 -0.46
N PHE A 76 -12.51 12.55 0.48
CA PHE A 76 -13.57 13.01 1.39
C PHE A 76 -14.63 13.87 0.69
N ASP A 77 -14.25 14.64 -0.33
CA ASP A 77 -15.18 15.48 -1.10
C ASP A 77 -16.24 14.63 -1.85
N ARG A 78 -15.86 13.42 -2.30
CA ARG A 78 -16.78 12.45 -2.91
C ARG A 78 -17.67 11.71 -1.91
N LEU A 79 -17.31 11.71 -0.62
CA LEU A 79 -18.03 11.01 0.45
C LEU A 79 -18.92 11.95 1.29
N GLY A 80 -19.04 13.23 0.91
CA GLY A 80 -19.96 14.17 1.55
C GLY A 80 -19.62 14.52 3.01
N GLY A 81 -18.40 14.22 3.46
CA GLY A 81 -17.96 14.53 4.82
C GLY A 81 -17.69 16.02 5.00
N ARG A 82 -18.17 16.61 6.10
CA ARG A 82 -17.79 17.99 6.47
C ARG A 82 -16.29 18.04 6.73
N PRO A 83 -15.54 19.01 6.16
CA PRO A 83 -14.13 19.17 6.47
C PRO A 83 -13.99 19.63 7.93
N VAL A 84 -13.63 18.71 8.82
CA VAL A 84 -13.22 19.05 10.19
C VAL A 84 -11.78 19.58 10.09
N ARG A 85 -11.55 20.83 10.50
CA ARG A 85 -10.17 21.34 10.65
C ARG A 85 -9.51 20.56 11.78
N LEU A 86 -8.45 19.82 11.46
CA LEU A 86 -7.62 19.20 12.48
C LEU A 86 -6.88 20.32 13.26
N PRO A 87 -6.93 20.30 14.60
CA PRO A 87 -6.07 21.14 15.43
C PRO A 87 -4.58 20.95 15.10
N ASP A 88 -3.76 21.98 15.30
CA ASP A 88 -2.32 21.95 14.98
C ASP A 88 -1.52 20.96 15.84
N ASP A 89 -2.09 20.46 16.94
CA ASP A 89 -1.52 19.41 17.80
C ASP A 89 -1.94 17.98 17.40
N ALA A 90 -2.64 17.83 16.28
CA ALA A 90 -3.13 16.52 15.84
C ALA A 90 -1.95 15.57 15.54
N PRO A 91 -2.07 14.29 15.94
CA PRO A 91 -1.10 13.27 15.60
C PRO A 91 -0.87 13.22 14.09
N ARG A 92 0.40 13.18 13.66
CA ARG A 92 0.77 13.06 12.24
C ARG A 92 0.41 11.69 11.63
N ASP A 93 0.03 10.74 12.48
CA ASP A 93 -0.46 9.44 12.03
C ASP A 93 -1.95 9.53 11.62
N PRO A 94 -2.28 9.25 10.35
CA PRO A 94 -3.65 9.36 9.85
C PRO A 94 -4.62 8.37 10.50
N TRP A 95 -4.16 7.22 10.99
CA TRP A 95 -5.02 6.22 11.64
C TRP A 95 -5.42 6.66 13.06
N ALA A 96 -4.48 7.22 13.82
CA ALA A 96 -4.75 7.85 15.11
C ALA A 96 -5.74 9.03 15.00
N ALA A 97 -5.64 9.83 13.93
CA ALA A 97 -6.58 10.92 13.67
C ALA A 97 -7.99 10.42 13.33
N ALA A 98 -8.11 9.38 12.49
CA ALA A 98 -9.40 8.80 12.11
C ALA A 98 -10.18 8.25 13.31
N GLY A 99 -9.50 7.55 14.24
CA GLY A 99 -10.15 6.97 15.42
C GLY A 99 -10.71 7.96 16.43
N ARG A 100 -10.32 9.24 16.37
CA ARG A 100 -10.93 10.30 17.21
C ARG A 100 -12.15 10.94 16.57
N ILE A 101 -12.20 11.04 15.23
CA ILE A 101 -13.36 11.60 14.52
C ILE A 101 -14.60 10.73 14.75
N ASP A 102 -14.43 9.41 14.86
CA ASP A 102 -15.52 8.45 15.14
C ASP A 102 -16.12 8.58 16.55
N ARG A 103 -15.46 9.28 17.48
CA ARG A 103 -15.91 9.48 18.87
C ARG A 103 -16.38 10.91 19.19
N LEU A 104 -16.42 11.78 18.18
CA LEU A 104 -16.94 13.15 18.27
C LEU A 104 -18.38 13.21 17.74
#